data_AF-A0A9D6J7T9-F1
#
_entry.id   AF-A0A9D6J7T9-F1
#
_cell.length_a   1.000
_cell.length_b   1.000
_cell.length_c   1.000
_cell.angle_alpha   90.00
_cell.angle_beta   90.00
_cell.angle_gamma   90.00
#
_symmetry.space_group_name_H-M   'P 1'
#
loop_
_entity.id
_entity.type
_entity.pdbx_description
1 polymer ?
#
loop_
_entity_poly.entity_id
_entity_poly.type
_entity_poly.pdbx_seq_one_letter_code
_entity_poly.pdbx_strand_id
1 'polypeptide(L)'
;MKSYFQFGNENLNFAAQFLVLAIVFFLGIESWIEDKIEQSRQNFFASAITTTEHISVNTEPEVYIRARLLPLLKLPLKRTSPSLEKICRFYQKKWGLNICLYRFNQKGDLIESGPANIPHLWLMKNLYKCLTLPSGAALDQLRRQIDKKIPFSFGDGKDVESIKDNRG
;
A
#
# COMPACT_ATOMS: atom_id res chain seq x y z
N MET A 1 -27.35 44.27 -53.44
CA MET A 1 -27.97 43.85 -52.16
C MET A 1 -27.66 42.37 -51.88
N LYS A 2 -26.43 42.04 -51.45
CA LYS A 2 -26.03 40.71 -50.96
C LYS A 2 -24.92 40.88 -49.92
N SER A 3 -25.26 41.35 -48.72
CA SER A 3 -24.26 41.53 -47.65
C SER A 3 -24.83 41.32 -46.23
N TYR A 4 -26.16 41.37 -46.05
CA TYR A 4 -26.77 41.20 -44.73
C TYR A 4 -27.00 39.75 -44.28
N PHE A 5 -26.84 38.75 -45.15
CA PHE A 5 -27.12 37.34 -44.81
C PHE A 5 -25.91 36.56 -44.27
N GLN A 6 -24.68 37.03 -44.43
CA GLN A 6 -23.48 36.34 -43.90
C GLN A 6 -23.25 36.61 -42.40
N PHE A 7 -23.52 37.84 -41.92
CA PHE A 7 -23.32 38.22 -40.52
C PHE A 7 -24.23 37.47 -39.53
N GLY A 8 -25.44 37.08 -39.94
CA GLY A 8 -26.36 36.33 -39.09
C GLY A 8 -25.88 34.90 -38.78
N ASN A 9 -25.33 34.21 -39.79
CA ASN A 9 -24.81 32.85 -39.64
C ASN A 9 -23.50 32.78 -38.83
N GLU A 10 -22.65 33.80 -38.92
CA GLU A 10 -21.41 33.87 -38.13
C GLU A 10 -21.69 34.04 -36.64
N ASN A 11 -22.64 34.92 -36.27
CA ASN A 11 -23.08 35.09 -34.89
C ASN A 11 -23.78 33.84 -34.33
N LEU A 12 -24.55 33.13 -35.16
CA LEU A 12 -25.18 31.85 -34.78
C LEU A 12 -24.15 30.74 -34.57
N ASN A 13 -23.12 30.67 -35.41
CA ASN A 13 -22.01 29.71 -35.24
C ASN A 13 -21.18 30.05 -34.00
N PHE A 14 -20.93 31.33 -33.73
CA PHE A 14 -20.23 31.76 -32.53
C PHE A 14 -21.02 31.42 -31.26
N ALA A 15 -22.33 31.71 -31.26
CA ALA A 15 -23.22 31.36 -30.15
C ALA A 15 -23.27 29.85 -29.93
N ALA A 16 -23.37 29.04 -30.99
CA ALA A 16 -23.37 27.59 -30.90
C ALA A 16 -22.04 27.03 -30.36
N GLN A 17 -20.90 27.55 -30.84
CA GLN A 17 -19.58 27.17 -30.33
C GLN A 17 -19.42 27.53 -28.84
N PHE A 18 -19.90 28.70 -28.44
CA PHE A 18 -19.86 29.13 -27.04
C PHE A 18 -20.74 28.23 -26.15
N LEU A 19 -21.91 27.82 -26.66
CA LEU A 19 -22.82 26.92 -25.96
C LEU A 19 -22.20 25.53 -25.76
N VAL A 20 -21.56 24.98 -26.80
CA VAL A 20 -20.83 23.71 -26.70
C VAL A 20 -19.67 23.82 -25.72
N LEU A 21 -18.91 24.91 -25.77
CA LEU A 21 -17.78 25.14 -24.85
C LEU A 21 -18.26 25.24 -23.40
N ALA A 22 -19.38 25.94 -23.16
CA ALA A 22 -19.98 26.07 -21.84
C ALA A 22 -20.46 24.72 -21.29
N ILE A 23 -21.08 23.88 -22.13
CA ILE A 23 -21.53 22.54 -21.73
C ILE A 23 -20.33 21.65 -21.38
N VAL A 24 -19.29 21.63 -22.22
CA VAL A 24 -18.07 20.83 -21.95
C VAL A 24 -17.38 21.30 -20.67
N PHE A 25 -17.32 22.61 -20.45
CA PHE A 25 -16.76 23.19 -19.24
C PHE A 25 -17.55 22.79 -17.99
N PHE A 26 -18.88 22.83 -18.06
CA PHE A 26 -19.76 22.46 -16.95
C PHE A 26 -19.62 20.97 -16.58
N LEU A 27 -19.63 20.09 -17.60
CA LEU A 27 -19.42 18.65 -17.40
C LEU A 27 -18.01 18.33 -16.86
N GLY A 28 -16.99 19.08 -17.29
CA GLY A 28 -15.64 18.96 -16.77
C GLY A 28 -15.53 19.32 -15.29
N ILE A 29 -16.26 20.36 -14.86
CA ILE A 29 -16.34 20.76 -13.44
C ILE A 29 -17.04 19.69 -12.62
N GLU A 30 -18.18 19.15 -13.09
CA GLU A 30 -18.90 18.09 -12.38
C GLU A 30 -18.02 16.85 -12.18
N SER A 31 -17.34 16.40 -13.24
CA SER A 31 -16.42 15.25 -13.16
C SER A 31 -15.25 15.53 -12.20
N TRP A 32 -14.70 16.75 -12.20
CA TRP A 32 -13.62 17.12 -11.28
C TRP A 32 -14.08 17.16 -9.82
N ILE A 33 -15.31 17.62 -9.55
CA ILE A 33 -15.91 17.63 -8.22
C ILE A 33 -16.14 16.20 -7.73
N GLU A 34 -16.69 15.31 -8.57
CA GLU A 34 -16.86 13.90 -8.22
C GLU A 34 -15.54 13.22 -7.88
N ASP A 35 -14.48 13.46 -8.67
CA ASP A 35 -13.15 12.89 -8.43
C ASP A 35 -12.54 13.41 -7.11
N LYS A 36 -12.77 14.68 -6.77
CA LYS A 36 -12.36 15.26 -5.49
C LYS A 36 -13.12 14.68 -4.30
N ILE A 37 -14.42 14.43 -4.45
CA ILE A 37 -15.25 13.80 -3.42
C ILE A 37 -14.78 12.35 -3.19
N GLU A 38 -14.51 11.62 -4.27
CA GLU A 38 -14.03 10.24 -4.20
C GLU A 38 -12.63 10.14 -3.57
N GLN A 39 -11.69 11.01 -3.96
CA GLN A 39 -10.40 11.12 -3.29
C GLN A 39 -10.53 11.44 -1.79
N SER A 40 -11.42 12.38 -1.45
CA SER A 40 -11.65 12.77 -0.05
C SER A 40 -12.25 11.63 0.77
N ARG A 41 -13.19 10.87 0.19
CA ARG A 41 -13.73 9.65 0.79
C ARG A 41 -12.64 8.60 1.02
N GLN A 42 -11.82 8.32 0.01
CA GLN A 42 -10.73 7.35 0.13
C GLN A 42 -9.72 7.75 1.21
N ASN A 43 -9.34 9.02 1.27
CA ASN A 43 -8.45 9.55 2.31
C ASN A 43 -9.06 9.50 3.71
N PHE A 44 -10.36 9.78 3.82
CA PHE A 44 -11.10 9.66 5.08
C PHE A 44 -11.19 8.20 5.55
N PHE A 45 -11.52 7.26 4.66
CA PHE A 45 -11.56 5.84 5.00
C PHE A 45 -10.18 5.32 5.39
N ALA A 46 -9.12 5.70 4.68
CA ALA A 46 -7.75 5.35 5.04
C ALA A 46 -7.42 5.86 6.46
N SER A 47 -7.73 7.13 6.74
CA SER A 47 -7.47 7.75 8.04
C SER A 47 -8.30 7.13 9.17
N ALA A 48 -9.57 6.82 8.91
CA ALA A 48 -10.46 6.17 9.87
C ALA A 48 -10.01 4.74 10.18
N ILE A 49 -9.56 3.98 9.16
CA ILE A 49 -8.99 2.64 9.35
C ILE A 49 -7.73 2.73 10.19
N THR A 50 -6.78 3.61 9.86
CA THR A 50 -5.54 3.79 10.62
C THR A 50 -5.80 4.19 12.07
N THR A 51 -6.75 5.10 12.30
CA THR A 51 -7.11 5.55 13.66
C THR A 51 -7.79 4.43 14.45
N THR A 52 -8.69 3.66 13.81
CA THR A 52 -9.39 2.54 14.45
C THR A 52 -8.45 1.37 14.73
N GLU A 53 -7.50 1.09 13.84
CA GLU A 53 -6.43 0.11 14.07
C GLU A 53 -5.55 0.54 15.23
N HIS A 54 -5.13 1.81 15.27
CA HIS A 54 -4.32 2.34 16.37
C HIS A 54 -5.06 2.24 17.72
N ILE A 55 -6.36 2.51 17.75
CA ILE A 55 -7.18 2.35 18.96
C ILE A 55 -7.32 0.86 19.32
N SER A 56 -7.65 0.00 18.35
CA SER A 56 -7.88 -1.43 18.58
C SER A 56 -6.63 -2.16 19.07
N VAL A 57 -5.45 -1.79 18.56
CA VAL A 57 -4.16 -2.33 19.01
C VAL A 57 -3.87 -1.94 20.47
N ASN A 58 -4.28 -0.74 20.89
CA ASN A 58 -4.04 -0.24 22.25
C ASN A 58 -5.09 -0.73 23.26
N THR A 59 -6.34 -0.96 22.85
CA THR A 59 -7.42 -1.38 23.77
C THR A 59 -7.57 -2.90 23.88
N GLU A 60 -7.45 -3.66 22.79
CA GLU A 60 -7.66 -5.12 22.80
C GLU A 60 -6.68 -5.84 21.86
N PRO A 61 -5.38 -5.90 22.22
CA PRO A 61 -4.35 -6.47 21.37
C PRO A 61 -4.59 -7.94 21.05
N GLU A 62 -5.08 -8.75 22.00
CA GLU A 62 -5.34 -10.18 21.78
C GLU A 62 -6.46 -10.45 20.77
N VAL A 63 -7.53 -9.64 20.79
CA VAL A 63 -8.67 -9.79 19.86
C VAL A 63 -8.23 -9.38 18.46
N TYR A 64 -7.48 -8.28 18.34
CA TYR A 64 -6.89 -7.85 17.07
C TYR A 64 -5.95 -8.92 16.49
N ILE A 65 -5.07 -9.49 17.32
CA ILE A 65 -4.14 -10.55 16.91
C ILE A 65 -4.91 -11.80 16.45
N ARG A 66 -5.90 -12.27 17.23
CA ARG A 66 -6.66 -13.48 16.87
C ARG A 66 -7.54 -13.31 15.64
N ALA A 67 -8.19 -12.15 15.50
CA ALA A 67 -9.14 -11.91 14.41
C ALA A 67 -8.45 -11.55 13.08
N ARG A 68 -7.31 -10.85 13.12
CA ARG A 68 -6.65 -10.32 11.91
C ARG A 68 -5.28 -10.92 11.61
N LEU A 69 -4.43 -11.17 12.60
CA LEU A 69 -3.08 -11.72 12.39
C LEU A 69 -3.08 -13.25 12.27
N LEU A 70 -3.83 -13.95 13.11
CA LEU A 70 -3.85 -15.43 13.10
C LEU A 70 -4.26 -16.03 11.74
N PRO A 71 -5.26 -15.48 11.02
CA PRO A 71 -5.59 -15.94 9.68
C PRO A 71 -4.48 -15.69 8.64
N LEU A 72 -3.64 -14.66 8.83
CA LEU A 72 -2.48 -14.40 7.97
C LEU A 72 -1.40 -15.46 8.17
N LEU A 73 -1.19 -15.91 9.42
CA LEU A 73 -0.23 -16.97 9.75
C LEU A 73 -0.67 -18.35 9.25
N LYS A 74 -1.98 -18.56 9.06
CA LYS A 74 -2.55 -19.81 8.55
C LYS A 74 -2.55 -19.92 7.02
N LEU A 75 -1.99 -18.96 6.29
CA LEU A 75 -1.89 -19.04 4.84
C LEU A 75 -1.15 -20.34 4.43
N PRO A 76 -1.79 -21.25 3.69
CA PRO A 76 -1.15 -22.49 3.28
C PRO A 76 -0.05 -22.15 2.29
N LEU A 77 1.20 -22.16 2.75
CA LEU A 77 2.45 -22.02 1.99
C LEU A 77 2.74 -23.30 1.16
N LYS A 78 1.76 -23.77 0.38
CA LYS A 78 1.97 -24.87 -0.57
C LYS A 78 2.62 -24.33 -1.85
N ARG A 79 3.33 -25.18 -2.60
CA ARG A 79 3.96 -24.80 -3.89
C ARG A 79 2.97 -24.21 -4.93
N THR A 80 1.68 -24.50 -4.78
CA THR A 80 0.56 -23.95 -5.56
C THR A 80 -0.20 -22.84 -4.82
N SER A 81 0.45 -22.10 -3.93
CA SER A 81 -0.15 -20.92 -3.34
C SER A 81 -0.45 -19.87 -4.41
N PRO A 82 -1.57 -19.14 -4.31
CA PRO A 82 -1.82 -17.98 -5.14
C PRO A 82 -0.67 -16.97 -5.00
N SER A 83 -0.45 -16.16 -6.05
CA SER A 83 0.61 -15.14 -6.03
C SER A 83 0.48 -14.25 -4.79
N LEU A 84 1.61 -13.89 -4.18
CA LEU A 84 1.63 -13.05 -2.98
C LEU A 84 0.90 -11.72 -3.21
N GLU A 85 0.95 -11.20 -4.43
CA GLU A 85 0.23 -10.00 -4.81
C GLU A 85 -1.30 -10.18 -4.74
N LYS A 86 -1.84 -11.32 -5.20
CA LYS A 86 -3.27 -11.62 -5.07
C LYS A 86 -3.68 -11.73 -3.60
N ILE A 87 -2.81 -12.28 -2.77
CA ILE A 87 -3.02 -12.38 -1.32
C ILE A 87 -3.04 -10.99 -0.69
N CYS A 88 -2.07 -10.13 -1.02
CA CYS A 88 -2.03 -8.74 -0.53
C CYS A 88 -3.30 -7.98 -0.93
N ARG A 89 -3.70 -8.05 -2.20
CA ARG A 89 -4.94 -7.41 -2.68
C ARG A 89 -6.19 -7.97 -2.01
N PHE A 90 -6.24 -9.27 -1.72
CA PHE A 90 -7.37 -9.87 -1.01
C PHE A 90 -7.52 -9.30 0.39
N TYR A 91 -6.43 -9.22 1.17
CA TYR A 91 -6.48 -8.70 2.53
C TYR A 91 -6.68 -7.18 2.57
N GLN A 92 -6.11 -6.45 1.61
CA GLN A 92 -6.39 -5.04 1.42
C GLN A 92 -7.88 -4.80 1.15
N LYS A 93 -8.49 -5.56 0.22
CA LYS A 93 -9.92 -5.42 -0.10
C LYS A 93 -10.84 -5.89 1.03
N LYS A 94 -10.51 -6.99 1.69
CA LYS A 94 -11.36 -7.62 2.70
C LYS A 94 -11.31 -6.89 4.05
N TRP A 95 -10.13 -6.43 4.43
CA TRP A 95 -9.86 -5.92 5.78
C TRP A 95 -9.24 -4.52 5.80
N GLY A 96 -8.89 -3.93 4.66
CA GLY A 96 -8.21 -2.63 4.62
C GLY A 96 -6.74 -2.68 5.03
N LEU A 97 -6.17 -3.88 5.16
CA LEU A 97 -4.80 -4.05 5.63
C LEU A 97 -3.79 -3.83 4.50
N ASN A 98 -2.84 -2.92 4.72
CA ASN A 98 -1.68 -2.74 3.86
C ASN A 98 -0.55 -3.68 4.30
N ILE A 99 -0.57 -4.90 3.76
CA ILE A 99 0.44 -5.92 4.05
C ILE A 99 1.51 -6.02 2.97
N CYS A 100 2.74 -6.28 3.41
CA CYS A 100 3.86 -6.61 2.54
C CYS A 100 4.28 -8.06 2.82
N LEU A 101 4.26 -8.91 1.80
CA LEU A 101 4.60 -10.32 1.90
C LEU A 101 5.88 -10.62 1.13
N TYR A 102 6.76 -11.41 1.75
CA TYR A 102 8.02 -11.85 1.19
C TYR A 102 8.12 -13.37 1.32
N ARG A 103 8.43 -14.07 0.23
CA ARG A 103 8.69 -15.51 0.23
C ARG A 103 10.16 -15.73 -0.09
N PHE A 104 10.88 -16.37 0.82
CA PHE A 104 12.28 -16.75 0.67
C PHE A 104 12.41 -18.26 0.46
N ASN A 105 13.45 -18.69 -0.25
CA ASN A 105 13.86 -20.08 -0.30
C ASN A 105 14.66 -20.45 0.97
N GLN A 106 14.94 -21.73 1.16
CA GLN A 106 15.75 -22.21 2.30
C GLN A 106 17.19 -21.67 2.32
N LYS A 107 17.68 -21.18 1.17
CA LYS A 107 19.02 -20.56 1.04
C LYS A 107 19.01 -19.06 1.35
N GLY A 108 17.85 -18.46 1.58
CA GLY A 108 17.67 -17.02 1.84
C GLY A 108 17.54 -16.13 0.60
N ASP A 109 17.36 -16.71 -0.59
CA ASP A 109 17.02 -15.94 -1.78
C ASP A 109 15.52 -15.66 -1.81
N LEU A 110 15.18 -14.44 -2.23
CA LEU A 110 13.79 -14.04 -2.42
C LEU A 110 13.22 -14.74 -3.66
N ILE A 111 12.16 -15.54 -3.46
CA ILE A 111 11.40 -16.21 -4.52
C ILE A 111 10.33 -15.27 -5.09
N GLU A 112 9.58 -14.62 -4.20
CA GLU A 112 8.43 -13.81 -4.58
C GLU A 112 8.20 -12.73 -3.53
N SER A 113 7.65 -11.58 -3.94
CA SER A 113 7.25 -10.52 -3.04
C SER A 113 5.97 -9.85 -3.55
N GLY A 114 5.06 -9.46 -2.65
CA GLY A 114 3.90 -8.64 -3.00
C GLY A 114 3.66 -7.52 -1.97
N PRO A 115 3.22 -6.31 -2.38
CA PRO A 115 2.89 -5.85 -3.75
C PRO A 115 4.11 -5.59 -4.66
N ALA A 116 3.94 -5.18 -5.92
CA ALA A 116 5.04 -5.06 -6.88
C ALA A 116 6.16 -4.06 -6.47
N ASN A 117 5.80 -2.99 -5.74
CA ASN A 117 6.73 -1.96 -5.25
C ASN A 117 6.84 -2.02 -3.72
N ILE A 118 7.52 -3.03 -3.18
CA ILE A 118 7.64 -3.15 -1.72
C ILE A 118 8.76 -2.27 -1.18
N PRO A 119 8.49 -1.42 -0.18
CA PRO A 119 9.53 -0.70 0.52
C PRO A 119 10.44 -1.65 1.32
N HIS A 120 11.69 -1.26 1.54
CA HIS A 120 12.64 -1.96 2.43
C HIS A 120 13.01 -3.41 2.04
N LEU A 121 12.93 -3.77 0.75
CA LEU A 121 13.33 -5.10 0.23
C LEU A 121 14.73 -5.55 0.69
N TRP A 122 15.70 -4.63 0.67
CA TRP A 122 17.08 -4.88 1.14
C TRP A 122 17.10 -5.25 2.63
N LEU A 123 16.34 -4.52 3.45
CA LEU A 123 16.28 -4.75 4.89
C LEU A 123 15.69 -6.12 5.18
N MET A 124 14.58 -6.47 4.53
CA MET A 124 13.89 -7.75 4.76
C MET A 124 14.73 -8.95 4.29
N LYS A 125 15.48 -8.81 3.18
CA LYS A 125 16.45 -9.83 2.73
C LYS A 125 17.54 -10.08 3.77
N ASN A 126 18.12 -9.01 4.30
CA ASN A 126 19.21 -9.14 5.28
C ASN A 126 18.70 -9.58 6.65
N LEU A 127 17.50 -9.14 7.04
CA LEU A 127 16.84 -9.61 8.27
C LEU A 127 16.60 -11.12 8.20
N TYR A 128 16.06 -11.63 7.08
CA TYR A 128 15.89 -13.07 6.88
C TYR A 128 17.21 -13.84 6.99
N LYS A 129 18.30 -13.31 6.40
CA LYS A 129 19.64 -13.89 6.53
C LYS A 129 20.14 -13.88 7.98
N CYS A 130 19.97 -12.78 8.71
CA CYS A 130 20.31 -12.72 10.13
C CYS A 130 19.52 -13.71 11.00
N LEU A 131 18.29 -14.02 10.59
CA LEU A 131 17.42 -14.97 11.30
C LEU A 131 17.77 -16.44 11.01
N THR A 132 18.44 -16.72 9.88
CA THR A 132 18.76 -18.08 9.40
C THR A 132 20.24 -18.44 9.51
N LEU A 133 21.16 -17.46 9.52
CA LEU A 133 22.59 -17.71 9.64
C LEU A 133 22.97 -18.23 11.05
N PRO A 134 23.84 -19.24 11.15
CA PRO A 134 24.43 -19.65 12.42
C PRO A 134 25.33 -18.53 12.99
N SER A 135 25.47 -18.49 14.31
CA SER A 135 26.24 -17.47 15.02
C SER A 135 27.71 -17.46 14.58
N GLY A 136 28.26 -16.27 14.32
CA GLY A 136 29.66 -16.08 13.94
C GLY A 136 29.93 -14.69 13.40
N ALA A 137 31.19 -14.41 13.04
CA ALA A 137 31.64 -13.08 12.62
C ALA A 137 30.84 -12.49 11.43
N ALA A 138 30.37 -13.34 10.51
CA ALA A 138 29.53 -12.94 9.40
C ALA A 138 28.13 -12.45 9.85
N LEU A 139 27.56 -13.06 10.90
CA LEU A 139 26.30 -12.62 11.49
C LEU A 139 26.48 -11.29 12.23
N ASP A 140 27.58 -11.10 12.96
CA ASP A 140 27.85 -9.88 13.72
C ASP A 140 28.05 -8.67 12.81
N GLN A 141 28.74 -8.87 11.68
CA GLN A 141 28.90 -7.82 10.67
C GLN A 141 27.56 -7.44 10.04
N LEU A 142 26.72 -8.43 9.73
CA LEU A 142 25.40 -8.21 9.15
C LEU A 142 24.44 -7.53 10.15
N ARG A 143 24.47 -7.95 11.42
CA ARG A 143 23.72 -7.32 12.53
C ARG A 143 24.04 -5.83 12.64
N ARG A 144 25.32 -5.46 12.72
CA ARG A 144 25.74 -4.05 12.80
C ARG A 144 25.26 -3.18 11.64
N GLN A 145 25.08 -3.76 10.45
CA GLN A 145 24.55 -3.04 9.29
C GLN A 145 23.03 -2.90 9.35
N ILE A 146 22.33 -3.92 9.86
CA ILE A 146 20.88 -3.95 9.96
C ILE A 146 20.38 -3.12 11.15
N ASP A 147 21.03 -3.20 12.31
CA ASP A 147 20.62 -2.49 13.54
C ASP A 147 20.64 -0.97 13.34
N LYS A 148 21.49 -0.46 12.44
CA LYS A 148 21.47 0.95 12.02
C LYS A 148 20.25 1.32 11.17
N LYS A 149 19.61 0.36 10.50
CA LYS A 149 18.50 0.57 9.57
C LYS A 149 17.14 0.15 10.13
N ILE A 150 17.11 -0.71 11.14
CA ILE A 150 15.87 -1.13 11.81
C ILE A 150 15.08 0.06 12.37
N PRO A 151 15.69 1.03 13.10
CA PRO A 151 14.94 2.14 13.66
C PRO A 151 14.18 2.97 12.60
N PHE A 152 14.80 3.15 11.43
CA PHE A 152 14.20 3.88 10.31
C PHE A 152 13.00 3.17 9.66
N SER A 153 12.85 1.85 9.86
CA SER A 153 11.78 1.05 9.25
C SER A 153 10.77 0.53 10.25
N PHE A 154 11.16 0.36 11.52
CA PHE A 154 10.35 -0.26 12.58
C PHE A 154 10.19 0.62 13.82
N GLY A 155 10.81 1.81 13.86
CA GLY A 155 10.80 2.71 15.02
C GLY A 155 11.93 2.45 16.02
N ASP A 156 12.21 3.44 16.86
CA ASP A 156 13.26 3.38 17.87
C ASP A 156 13.00 2.29 18.93
N GLY A 157 14.05 1.58 19.36
CA GLY A 157 13.96 0.50 20.36
C GLY A 157 13.77 -0.91 19.79
N LYS A 158 13.89 -1.09 18.47
CA LYS A 158 13.96 -2.40 17.81
C LYS A 158 15.37 -2.66 17.28
N ASP A 159 15.86 -3.87 17.51
CA ASP A 159 17.14 -4.40 17.00
C ASP A 159 16.97 -5.87 16.58
N VAL A 160 17.99 -6.45 15.95
CA VAL A 160 17.91 -7.86 15.50
C VAL A 160 17.72 -8.83 16.67
N GLU A 161 18.24 -8.52 17.86
CA GLU A 161 18.15 -9.35 19.06
C GLU A 161 16.72 -9.39 19.60
N SER A 162 16.10 -8.24 19.82
CA SER A 162 14.69 -8.10 20.23
C SER A 162 13.71 -8.70 19.22
N ILE A 163 14.03 -8.71 17.92
CA ILE A 163 13.24 -9.42 16.90
C ILE A 163 13.43 -10.94 17.02
N LYS A 164 14.62 -11.42 17.39
CA LYS A 164 14.86 -12.85 17.64
C LYS A 164 14.28 -13.34 18.96
N ASP A 165 14.27 -12.50 19.99
CA ASP A 165 13.78 -12.86 21.33
C ASP A 165 12.24 -12.82 21.40
N ASN A 166 11.58 -11.98 20.59
CA ASN A 166 10.13 -12.03 20.36
C ASN A 166 9.69 -13.19 19.45
N ARG A 167 10.49 -14.26 19.32
CA ARG A 167 10.06 -15.53 18.75
C ARG A 167 9.16 -16.26 19.77
N GLY A 168 7.95 -15.73 19.96
CA GLY A 168 6.86 -16.31 20.77
C GLY A 168 5.52 -15.86 20.23
#